data_AF-A0AAI8WY75-F1
#
_entry.id   AF-A0AAI8WY75-F1
#
_cell.length_a   1.000
_cell.length_b   1.000
_cell.length_c   1.000
_cell.angle_alpha   90.00
_cell.angle_beta   90.00
_cell.angle_gamma   90.00
#
_symmetry.space_group_name_H-M   'P 1'
#
loop_
_entity.id
_entity.type
_entity.pdbx_description
1 polymer ?
#
loop_
_entity_poly.entity_id
_entity_poly.type
_entity_poly.pdbx_seq_one_letter_code
_entity_poly.pdbx_strand_id
1 'polypeptide(L)'
;MQQTLKYKAKPGRSLERLKSELLLLMAGVERLAHAPVPVRAGRHAGWRALRRAVECAQRKSELRRAEDPVDAVVCAYVALFAQRRPDAVTRYGDPGTGCIVTPSLPAARRQSLRSAPAADRSGPAPR
;
A
#
# COMPACT_ATOMS: atom_id res chain seq x y z
N MET A 1 17.04 -3.43 0.19
CA MET A 1 15.62 -3.71 -0.12
C MET A 1 14.91 -2.41 -0.46
N GLN A 2 14.03 -2.39 -1.47
CA GLN A 2 13.26 -1.18 -1.81
C GLN A 2 12.19 -0.92 -0.74
N GLN A 3 12.15 0.29 -0.18
CA GLN A 3 11.27 0.66 0.95
C GLN A 3 9.81 0.93 0.53
N THR A 4 9.53 1.10 -0.77
CA THR A 4 8.23 1.53 -1.28
C THR A 4 7.95 0.96 -2.67
N LEU A 5 6.74 0.43 -2.89
CA LEU A 5 6.26 0.00 -4.20
C LEU A 5 5.75 1.21 -5.00
N LYS A 6 6.20 1.40 -6.25
CA LYS A 6 5.76 2.52 -7.12
C LYS A 6 4.64 2.11 -8.09
N TYR A 7 3.72 1.25 -7.65
CA TYR A 7 2.64 0.69 -8.48
C TYR A 7 1.60 1.72 -8.97
N LYS A 8 1.47 2.87 -8.30
CA LYS A 8 0.51 3.94 -8.67
C LYS A 8 0.82 4.56 -10.03
N ALA A 9 -0.14 4.64 -10.94
CA ALA A 9 0.09 5.27 -12.24
C ALA A 9 0.43 6.77 -12.14
N LYS A 10 1.72 7.11 -12.31
CA LYS A 10 2.27 8.49 -12.35
C LYS A 10 3.14 8.69 -13.60
N PRO A 11 3.34 9.95 -14.06
CA PRO A 11 4.26 10.25 -15.17
C PRO A 11 5.65 9.64 -14.95
N GLY A 12 6.30 9.22 -16.04
CA GLY A 12 7.65 8.62 -16.00
C GLY A 12 7.73 7.15 -15.59
N ARG A 13 6.62 6.46 -15.29
CA ARG A 13 6.61 5.02 -14.96
C ARG A 13 6.30 4.17 -16.19
N SER A 14 7.10 3.14 -16.46
CA SER A 14 6.84 2.17 -17.53
C SER A 14 5.69 1.22 -17.16
N LEU A 15 5.03 0.63 -18.17
CA LEU A 15 3.99 -0.38 -17.95
C LEU A 15 4.53 -1.56 -17.13
N GLU A 16 5.67 -2.11 -17.53
CA GLU A 16 6.34 -3.23 -16.86
C GLU A 16 6.63 -2.95 -15.39
N ARG A 17 7.07 -1.74 -15.06
CA ARG A 17 7.31 -1.35 -13.68
C ARG A 17 6.02 -1.30 -12.86
N LEU A 18 4.97 -0.66 -13.39
CA LEU A 18 3.67 -0.59 -12.71
C LEU A 18 3.09 -1.98 -12.48
N LYS A 19 3.15 -2.84 -13.49
CA LYS A 19 2.67 -4.22 -13.45
C LYS A 19 3.41 -5.05 -12.42
N SER A 20 4.74 -5.06 -12.46
CA SER A 20 5.56 -5.82 -11.52
C SER A 20 5.36 -5.36 -10.06
N GLU A 21 5.31 -4.05 -9.80
CA GLU A 21 5.09 -3.53 -8.45
C GLU A 21 3.64 -3.76 -7.96
N LEU A 22 2.64 -3.72 -8.83
CA LEU A 22 1.25 -4.07 -8.47
C LEU A 22 1.12 -5.56 -8.15
N LEU A 23 1.76 -6.45 -8.93
CA LEU A 23 1.81 -7.88 -8.64
C LEU A 23 2.53 -8.17 -7.30
N LEU A 24 3.58 -7.41 -6.98
CA LEU A 24 4.24 -7.50 -5.66
C LEU A 24 3.30 -7.11 -4.52
N LEU A 25 2.48 -6.07 -4.70
CA LEU A 25 1.44 -5.69 -3.72
C LEU A 25 0.40 -6.80 -3.56
N MET A 26 -0.11 -7.35 -4.67
CA MET A 26 -1.10 -8.42 -4.65
C MET A 26 -0.57 -9.69 -3.97
N ALA A 27 0.67 -10.09 -4.26
CA ALA A 27 1.33 -11.19 -3.56
C ALA A 27 1.48 -10.91 -2.05
N GLY A 28 1.72 -9.65 -1.67
CA GLY A 28 1.70 -9.21 -0.27
C GLY A 28 0.35 -9.43 0.40
N VAL A 29 -0.75 -9.05 -0.27
CA VAL A 29 -2.11 -9.26 0.22
C VAL A 29 -2.43 -10.75 0.34
N GLU A 30 -2.00 -11.59 -0.60
CA GLU A 30 -2.19 -13.05 -0.52
C GLU A 30 -1.47 -13.68 0.67
N ARG A 31 -0.27 -13.20 1.00
CA ARG A 31 0.49 -13.66 2.19
C ARG A 31 -0.20 -13.31 3.52
N LEU A 32 -1.17 -12.40 3.53
CA LEU A 32 -1.97 -12.11 4.73
C LEU A 32 -2.77 -13.32 5.19
N ALA A 33 -2.93 -14.38 4.38
CA ALA A 33 -3.53 -15.64 4.81
C ALA A 33 -2.82 -16.27 6.02
N HIS A 34 -1.55 -15.91 6.26
CA HIS A 34 -0.71 -16.40 7.35
C HIS A 34 -0.37 -15.32 8.38
N ALA A 35 -0.94 -14.11 8.25
CA ALA A 35 -0.71 -13.02 9.19
C ALA A 35 -1.55 -13.18 10.47
N PRO A 36 -1.19 -12.48 11.56
CA PRO A 36 -1.97 -12.50 12.82
C PRO A 36 -3.44 -12.08 12.65
N VAL A 37 -3.74 -11.22 11.67
CA VAL A 37 -5.10 -10.92 11.22
C VAL A 37 -5.25 -11.53 9.82
N PRO A 38 -5.75 -12.77 9.70
CA PRO A 38 -5.70 -13.48 8.43
C PRO A 38 -6.78 -13.00 7.45
N VAL A 39 -6.39 -12.80 6.19
CA VAL A 39 -7.31 -12.58 5.05
C VAL A 39 -6.92 -13.50 3.89
N ARG A 40 -7.87 -14.29 3.40
CA ARG A 40 -7.65 -15.30 2.35
C ARG A 40 -8.10 -14.79 0.98
N ALA A 41 -7.58 -13.65 0.54
CA ALA A 41 -7.96 -13.02 -0.73
C ALA A 41 -7.81 -13.97 -1.94
N GLY A 42 -6.75 -14.78 -1.98
CA GLY A 42 -6.51 -15.76 -3.05
C GLY A 42 -7.63 -16.82 -3.24
N ARG A 43 -8.44 -17.07 -2.20
CA ARG A 43 -9.60 -17.98 -2.31
C ARG A 43 -10.83 -17.32 -2.94
N HIS A 44 -10.87 -15.99 -3.04
CA HIS A 44 -11.97 -15.25 -3.65
C HIS A 44 -11.84 -15.22 -5.18
N ALA A 45 -12.91 -15.59 -5.90
CA ALA A 45 -12.91 -15.65 -7.36
C ALA A 45 -12.63 -14.28 -8.01
N GLY A 46 -13.20 -13.20 -7.46
CA GLY A 46 -12.96 -11.84 -7.94
C GLY A 46 -11.51 -11.40 -7.78
N TRP A 47 -10.82 -11.81 -6.71
CA TRP A 47 -9.40 -11.50 -6.52
C TRP A 47 -8.53 -12.23 -7.55
N ARG A 48 -8.82 -13.51 -7.81
CA ARG A 48 -8.12 -14.27 -8.86
C ARG A 48 -8.34 -13.68 -10.24
N ALA A 49 -9.55 -13.20 -10.53
CA ALA A 49 -9.84 -12.53 -11.79
C ALA A 49 -9.06 -11.21 -11.93
N LEU A 50 -9.00 -10.41 -10.86
CA LEU A 50 -8.22 -9.18 -10.80
C LEU A 50 -6.73 -9.44 -11.02
N ARG A 51 -6.19 -10.48 -10.39
CA ARG A 51 -4.79 -10.89 -10.56
C ARG A 51 -4.47 -11.24 -12.01
N ARG A 52 -5.31 -12.07 -12.65
CA ARG A 52 -5.17 -12.39 -14.07
C ARG A 52 -5.26 -11.16 -14.95
N ALA A 53 -6.16 -10.22 -14.65
CA ALA A 53 -6.25 -8.96 -15.40
C ALA A 53 -4.95 -8.15 -15.34
N VAL A 54 -4.29 -8.09 -14.18
CA VAL A 54 -2.97 -7.44 -14.03
C VAL A 54 -1.89 -8.21 -14.78
N GLU A 55 -1.86 -9.54 -14.67
CA GLU A 55 -0.89 -10.42 -15.37
C GLU A 55 -1.01 -10.32 -16.90
N CYS A 56 -2.22 -10.14 -17.43
CA CYS A 56 -2.46 -10.02 -18.87
C CYS A 56 -2.40 -8.58 -19.39
N ALA A 57 -2.40 -7.56 -18.52
CA ALA A 57 -2.45 -6.16 -18.93
C ALA A 57 -1.30 -5.79 -19.90
N GLN A 58 -1.67 -5.13 -20.99
CA GLN A 58 -0.80 -4.61 -22.06
C GLN A 58 -0.84 -3.08 -22.12
N ARG A 59 -1.76 -2.43 -21.40
CA ARG A 59 -1.93 -0.97 -21.38
C ARG A 59 -1.99 -0.44 -19.95
N LYS A 60 -1.50 0.79 -19.76
CA LYS A 60 -1.53 1.47 -18.44
C LYS A 60 -2.96 1.73 -17.94
N SER A 61 -3.91 1.91 -18.86
CA SER A 61 -5.33 2.08 -18.51
C SER A 61 -5.94 0.82 -17.90
N GLU A 62 -5.53 -0.37 -18.36
CA GLU A 62 -5.96 -1.65 -17.79
C GLU A 62 -5.41 -1.82 -16.37
N LEU A 63 -4.13 -1.49 -16.16
CA LEU A 63 -3.54 -1.47 -14.83
C LEU A 63 -4.24 -0.49 -13.90
N ARG A 64 -4.58 0.72 -14.37
CA ARG A 64 -5.31 1.71 -13.56
C ARG A 64 -6.68 1.20 -13.11
N ARG A 65 -7.42 0.49 -13.97
CA ARG A 65 -8.71 -0.11 -13.61
C ARG A 65 -8.57 -1.21 -12.56
N ALA A 66 -7.46 -1.95 -12.57
CA ALA A 66 -7.19 -2.99 -11.58
C ALA A 66 -6.59 -2.44 -10.27
N GLU A 67 -5.84 -1.34 -10.35
CA GLU A 67 -5.19 -0.67 -9.23
C GLU A 67 -6.20 -0.27 -8.15
N ASP A 68 -7.30 0.39 -8.52
CA ASP A 68 -8.28 0.91 -7.56
C ASP A 68 -8.95 -0.21 -6.72
N PRO A 69 -9.44 -1.33 -7.30
CA PRO A 69 -9.91 -2.47 -6.51
C PRO A 69 -8.83 -3.12 -5.64
N VAL A 70 -7.56 -3.19 -6.09
CA VAL A 70 -6.47 -3.71 -5.25
C VAL A 70 -6.28 -2.83 -4.02
N ASP A 71 -6.27 -1.51 -4.19
CA ASP A 71 -6.15 -0.58 -3.08
C ASP A 71 -7.35 -0.62 -2.14
N ALA A 72 -8.56 -0.80 -2.66
CA ALA A 72 -9.75 -0.98 -1.83
C ALA A 72 -9.61 -2.20 -0.89
N VAL A 73 -9.05 -3.31 -1.37
CA VAL A 73 -8.76 -4.49 -0.53
C VAL A 73 -7.71 -4.18 0.54
N VAL A 74 -6.65 -3.44 0.19
CA VAL A 74 -5.62 -2.99 1.16
C VAL A 74 -6.24 -2.08 2.21
N CYS A 75 -7.05 -1.10 1.81
CA CYS A 75 -7.76 -0.19 2.71
C CYS A 75 -8.70 -0.95 3.66
N ALA A 76 -9.49 -1.88 3.12
CA ALA A 76 -10.38 -2.72 3.92
C ALA A 76 -9.60 -3.58 4.92
N TYR A 77 -8.44 -4.11 4.53
CA TYR A 77 -7.56 -4.84 5.43
C TYR A 77 -7.00 -3.94 6.55
N VAL A 78 -6.56 -2.72 6.25
CA VAL A 78 -6.06 -1.79 7.27
C VAL A 78 -7.15 -1.42 8.26
N ALA A 79 -8.39 -1.20 7.79
CA ALA A 79 -9.53 -0.97 8.66
C ALA A 79 -9.82 -2.17 9.57
N LEU A 80 -9.86 -3.39 9.02
CA LEU A 80 -10.02 -4.63 9.78
C LEU A 80 -8.89 -4.81 10.81
N PHE A 81 -7.64 -4.54 10.41
CA PHE A 81 -6.48 -4.63 11.27
C PHE A 81 -6.56 -3.64 12.44
N ALA A 82 -6.93 -2.39 12.16
CA ALA A 82 -7.13 -1.37 13.20
C ALA A 82 -8.23 -1.75 14.20
N GLN A 83 -9.31 -2.38 13.74
CA GLN A 83 -10.38 -2.88 14.60
C GLN A 83 -9.92 -4.05 15.49
N ARG A 84 -9.17 -5.00 14.94
CA ARG A 84 -8.74 -6.20 15.68
C ARG A 84 -7.49 -6.01 16.53
N ARG A 85 -6.66 -5.04 16.18
CA ARG A 85 -5.36 -4.76 16.82
C ARG A 85 -5.17 -3.24 17.00
N PRO A 86 -6.03 -2.57 17.79
CA PRO A 86 -6.00 -1.11 17.95
C PRO A 86 -4.66 -0.60 18.52
N ASP A 87 -3.98 -1.39 19.35
CA ASP A 87 -2.66 -1.03 19.91
C ASP A 87 -1.51 -1.20 18.91
N ALA A 88 -1.76 -1.86 17.78
CA ALA A 88 -0.76 -2.14 16.75
C ALA A 88 -0.88 -1.18 15.54
N VAL A 89 -1.61 -0.08 15.66
CA VAL A 89 -1.71 0.95 14.62
C VAL A 89 -1.17 2.29 15.10
N THR A 90 -0.68 3.10 14.17
CA THR A 90 -0.33 4.50 14.39
C THR A 90 -1.36 5.36 13.67
N ARG A 91 -1.90 6.36 14.36
CA ARG A 91 -2.82 7.36 13.80
C ARG A 91 -2.07 8.68 13.64
N TYR A 92 -2.20 9.30 12.47
CA TYR A 92 -1.66 10.63 12.18
C TYR A 92 -2.81 11.58 11.87
N GLY A 93 -2.86 12.73 12.55
CA GLY A 93 -3.97 13.68 12.46
C GLY A 93 -4.90 13.58 13.67
N ASP A 94 -6.02 14.30 13.59
CA ASP A 94 -7.00 14.43 14.67
C ASP A 94 -8.30 13.66 14.33
N PRO A 95 -8.86 12.86 15.24
CA PRO A 95 -10.08 12.10 14.97
C PRO A 95 -11.31 12.94 14.62
N GLY A 96 -11.41 14.19 15.09
CA GLY A 96 -12.53 15.09 14.81
C GLY A 96 -12.51 15.70 13.41
N THR A 97 -11.32 15.85 12.82
CA THR A 97 -11.11 16.43 11.48
C THR A 97 -10.71 15.41 10.42
N GLY A 98 -10.32 14.20 10.86
CA GLY A 98 -9.89 13.10 10.01
C GLY A 98 -8.46 12.64 10.34
N CYS A 99 -8.24 11.33 10.32
CA CYS A 99 -6.93 10.75 10.59
C CYS A 99 -6.53 9.71 9.55
N ILE A 100 -5.21 9.61 9.32
CA ILE A 100 -4.61 8.52 8.55
C ILE A 100 -4.24 7.42 9.54
N VAL A 101 -4.71 6.21 9.28
CA VAL A 101 -4.42 5.02 10.08
C VAL A 101 -3.46 4.11 9.31
N THR A 102 -2.39 3.69 9.95
CA THR A 102 -1.44 2.73 9.37
C THR A 102 -1.03 1.69 10.41
N PRO A 103 -0.79 0.42 10.02
CA PRO A 103 -0.12 -0.54 10.90
C PRO A 103 1.21 0.02 11.41
N SER A 104 1.43 -0.08 12.72
CA SER A 104 2.64 0.39 13.36
C SER A 104 3.85 -0.40 12.85
N LEU A 105 4.88 0.32 12.41
CA LEU A 105 6.14 -0.31 12.03
C LEU A 105 6.84 -0.91 13.26
N PRO A 106 7.56 -2.05 13.12
CA PRO A 106 8.43 -2.57 14.18
C PRO A 106 9.41 -1.49 14.66
N ALA A 107 9.74 -1.49 15.96
CA ALA A 107 10.54 -0.43 16.59
C ALA A 107 11.87 -0.15 15.85
N ALA A 108 12.59 -1.20 15.44
CA ALA A 108 13.83 -1.08 14.67
C ALA A 108 13.65 -0.31 13.33
N ARG A 109 12.53 -0.54 12.63
CA ARG A 109 12.21 0.16 11.38
C ARG A 109 11.75 1.61 11.61
N ARG A 110 11.09 1.89 12.75
CA ARG A 110 10.74 3.27 13.14
C ARG A 110 11.97 4.11 13.44
N GLN A 111 12.96 3.54 14.11
CA GLN A 111 14.22 4.23 14.45
C GLN A 111 15.03 4.57 13.20
N SER A 112 15.19 3.62 12.28
CA SER A 112 15.90 3.86 11.01
C SER A 112 15.29 5.00 10.17
N LEU A 113 13.96 5.17 10.18
CA LEU A 113 13.30 6.29 9.49
C LEU A 113 13.50 7.64 10.17
N ARG A 114 13.67 7.67 11.50
CA ARG A 114 13.96 8.90 12.26
C ARG A 114 15.42 9.32 12.14
N SER A 115 16.32 8.36 11.96
CA SER A 115 17.76 8.59 11.78
C SER A 115 18.15 8.95 10.35
N ALA A 116 17.22 8.86 9.38
CA ALA A 116 17.46 9.39 8.05
C ALA A 116 17.58 10.93 8.16
N PRO A 117 18.61 11.56 7.57
CA PRO A 117 18.80 13.00 7.68
C PRO A 117 17.55 13.71 7.17
N ALA A 118 17.08 14.70 7.93
CA ALA A 118 16.00 15.58 7.50
C ALA A 118 16.43 16.22 6.18
N ALA A 119 15.82 15.79 5.07
CA ALA A 119 15.98 16.49 3.80
C ALA A 119 15.55 17.95 4.03
N ASP A 120 16.51 18.83 3.79
CA ASP A 120 16.47 20.28 3.95
C ASP A 120 15.09 20.87 3.63
N ARG A 121 14.45 21.45 4.65
CA ARG A 121 13.24 22.26 4.50
C ARG A 121 13.65 23.72 4.33
N SER A 122 14.24 24.04 3.19
CA SER A 122 14.50 25.43 2.80
C SER A 122 13.87 25.68 1.42
N GLY A 123 12.57 25.98 1.42
CA GLY A 123 11.92 26.62 0.27
C GLY A 123 12.08 28.15 0.40
N PRO A 124 12.33 28.89 -0.69
CA PRO A 124 12.51 30.33 -0.61
C PRO A 124 11.18 31.03 -0.28
N ALA A 125 11.24 32.10 0.51
CA ALA A 125 10.11 32.93 0.88
C ALA A 125 9.46 33.60 -0.35
N PRO A 126 8.13 33.77 -0.38
CA PRO A 126 7.45 34.47 -1.47
C PRO A 126 7.81 35.97 -1.48
N ARG A 127 7.95 36.53 -2.68
CA ARG A 127 8.19 37.96 -2.94
C ARG A 127 6.89 38.76 -2.88
#